data_AF-A0AAJ1BAZ4-F1
#
_entry.id   AF-A0AAJ1BAZ4-F1
#
_cell.length_a   1.000
_cell.length_b   1.000
_cell.length_c   1.000
_cell.angle_alpha   90.00
_cell.angle_beta   90.00
_cell.angle_gamma   90.00
#
_symmetry.space_group_name_H-M   'P 1'
#
loop_
_entity.id
_entity.type
_entity.pdbx_description
1 polymer ?
#
loop_
_entity_poly.entity_id
_entity_poly.type
_entity_poly.pdbx_seq_one_letter_code
_entity_poly.pdbx_strand_id
1 'polypeptide(L)'
;MDYTARYGLEFNPFLKNSKEVLVETQEYKEVLFRLNYLLTTKGFGLLTGSAGRGKTTAVRNWASGLNTSLYKVVYSSLSTLTVNDFYRNLAAELGAQPAFRKTDNFKIIQDE
;
A
#
# COMPACT_ATOMS: atom_id res chain seq x y z
N MET A 1 -32.97 -9.52 -16.31
CA MET A 1 -32.57 -8.26 -16.95
C MET A 1 -31.11 -8.03 -16.54
N ASP A 2 -30.20 -7.92 -17.50
CA ASP A 2 -28.77 -7.74 -17.20
C ASP A 2 -28.55 -6.40 -16.48
N TYR A 3 -27.94 -6.46 -15.28
CA TYR A 3 -27.66 -5.31 -14.42
C TYR A 3 -26.80 -4.27 -15.16
N THR A 4 -25.84 -4.76 -15.94
CA THR A 4 -24.90 -3.95 -16.73
C THR A 4 -25.66 -3.12 -17.77
N ALA A 5 -26.54 -3.78 -18.54
CA ALA A 5 -27.41 -3.13 -19.52
C ALA A 5 -28.45 -2.17 -18.89
N ARG A 6 -28.99 -2.50 -17.71
CA ARG A 6 -30.02 -1.68 -17.03
C ARG A 6 -29.51 -0.30 -16.60
N TYR A 7 -28.24 -0.22 -16.22
CA TYR A 7 -27.58 0.99 -15.72
C TYR A 7 -26.55 1.58 -16.70
N GLY A 8 -26.41 1.01 -17.90
CA GLY A 8 -25.47 1.50 -18.92
C GLY A 8 -24.00 1.40 -18.51
N LEU A 9 -23.65 0.38 -17.72
CA LEU A 9 -22.27 0.17 -17.28
C LEU A 9 -21.49 -0.59 -18.36
N GLU A 10 -20.20 -0.28 -18.55
CA GLU A 10 -19.33 -1.04 -19.46
C GLU A 10 -18.89 -2.39 -18.85
N PHE A 11 -18.82 -2.45 -17.53
CA PHE A 11 -18.47 -3.63 -16.75
C PHE A 11 -19.12 -3.57 -15.36
N ASN A 12 -19.10 -4.67 -14.62
CA ASN A 12 -19.61 -4.71 -13.25
C ASN A 12 -18.50 -4.29 -12.25
N PRO A 13 -18.59 -3.09 -11.62
CA PRO A 13 -17.56 -2.59 -10.70
C PRO A 13 -17.62 -3.24 -9.31
N PHE A 14 -18.61 -4.09 -9.05
CA PHE A 14 -18.79 -4.76 -7.75
C PHE A 14 -18.15 -6.15 -7.70
N LEU A 15 -17.60 -6.63 -8.82
CA LEU A 15 -16.88 -7.90 -8.85
C LEU A 15 -15.50 -7.77 -8.22
N LYS A 16 -15.09 -8.83 -7.53
CA LYS A 16 -13.72 -8.98 -7.02
C LYS A 16 -12.75 -8.96 -8.22
N ASN A 17 -11.75 -8.09 -8.17
CA ASN A 17 -10.80 -7.82 -9.26
C ASN A 17 -11.39 -7.12 -10.50
N SER A 18 -12.56 -6.48 -10.39
CA SER A 18 -12.99 -5.52 -11.41
C SER A 18 -12.04 -4.31 -11.46
N LYS A 19 -12.09 -3.56 -12.56
CA LYS A 19 -11.32 -2.32 -12.70
C LYS A 19 -11.69 -1.37 -11.55
N GLU A 20 -10.69 -0.94 -10.78
CA GLU A 20 -10.91 0.02 -9.70
C GLU A 20 -11.48 1.33 -10.29
N VAL A 21 -12.67 1.72 -9.82
CA VAL A 21 -13.27 3.02 -10.13
C VAL A 21 -12.92 3.95 -8.99
N LEU A 22 -11.97 4.85 -9.24
CA LEU A 22 -11.57 5.84 -8.26
C LEU A 22 -12.60 6.98 -8.22
N VAL A 23 -13.07 7.32 -7.03
CA VAL A 23 -13.92 8.49 -6.80
C VAL A 23 -13.13 9.52 -6.02
N GLU A 24 -12.86 10.67 -6.64
CA GLU A 24 -12.11 11.75 -6.00
C GLU A 24 -13.00 12.57 -5.07
N THR A 25 -13.10 12.13 -3.81
CA THR A 25 -13.74 12.91 -2.75
C THR A 25 -12.78 13.92 -2.13
N GLN A 26 -13.27 14.81 -1.26
CA GLN A 26 -12.41 15.74 -0.52
C GLN A 26 -11.48 14.98 0.45
N GLU A 27 -12.00 13.95 1.11
CA GLU A 27 -11.23 13.09 2.00
C GLU A 27 -10.14 12.34 1.24
N TYR A 28 -10.44 11.89 0.01
CA TYR A 28 -9.44 11.27 -0.85
C TYR A 28 -8.28 12.23 -1.14
N LYS A 29 -8.59 13.47 -1.53
CA LYS A 29 -7.59 14.51 -1.81
C LYS A 29 -6.75 14.84 -0.58
N GLU A 30 -7.38 14.90 0.60
CA GLU A 30 -6.67 15.12 1.86
C GLU A 30 -5.70 13.97 2.19
N VAL A 31 -6.12 12.71 1.99
CA VAL A 31 -5.24 11.54 2.19
C VAL A 31 -4.02 11.62 1.27
N LEU A 32 -4.20 11.92 -0.02
CA LEU A 32 -3.08 12.07 -0.95
C LEU A 32 -2.12 13.20 -0.53
N PHE A 33 -2.66 14.35 -0.11
CA PHE A 33 -1.86 15.47 0.37
C PHE A 33 -0.98 15.07 1.57
N ARG A 34 -1.58 14.39 2.55
CA ARG A 34 -0.86 13.92 3.76
C ARG A 34 0.17 12.84 3.44
N LEU A 35 -0.11 11.94 2.50
CA LEU A 35 0.85 10.92 2.06
C LEU A 35 2.05 11.54 1.32
N ASN A 36 1.84 12.55 0.47
CA ASN A 36 2.92 13.29 -0.17
C ASN A 36 3.79 14.04 0.86
N TYR A 37 3.17 14.62 1.88
CA TYR A 37 3.90 15.23 2.98
C TYR A 37 4.75 14.21 3.76
N LEU A 38 4.20 13.02 4.03
CA LEU A 38 4.94 11.91 4.68
C LEU A 38 6.12 11.42 3.85
N LEU A 39 5.95 11.31 2.52
CA LEU A 39 7.03 10.94 1.60
C LEU A 39 8.22 11.90 1.69
N THR A 40 7.94 13.20 1.87
CA THR A 40 8.96 14.25 1.96
C THR A 40 9.63 14.26 3.33
N THR A 41 8.85 14.12 4.40
CA THR A 41 9.33 14.21 5.79
C THR A 41 9.97 12.93 6.32
N LYS A 42 9.78 11.79 5.64
CA LYS A 42 10.35 10.48 5.99
C LYS A 42 9.98 10.02 7.41
N GLY A 43 8.67 10.05 7.71
CA GLY A 43 8.13 9.65 9.01
C GLY A 43 7.16 8.47 8.96
N PHE A 44 6.57 8.16 10.11
CA PHE A 44 5.50 7.17 10.21
C PHE A 44 4.12 7.86 10.05
N GLY A 45 3.24 7.23 9.28
CA GLY A 45 1.86 7.67 9.08
C GLY A 45 0.87 6.61 9.55
N LEU A 46 -0.21 7.05 10.20
CA LEU A 46 -1.33 6.19 10.60
C LEU A 46 -2.62 6.67 9.92
N LEU A 47 -3.16 5.86 9.00
CA LEU A 47 -4.44 6.13 8.35
C LEU A 47 -5.55 5.29 9.00
N THR A 48 -6.52 5.97 9.62
CA THR A 48 -7.62 5.34 10.35
C THR A 48 -8.96 5.56 9.64
N GLY A 49 -9.97 4.79 10.04
CA GLY A 49 -11.33 4.85 9.48
C GLY A 49 -12.01 3.49 9.49
N SER A 50 -13.35 3.47 9.42
CA SER A 50 -14.14 2.24 9.44
C SER A 50 -13.83 1.30 8.27
N ALA A 51 -14.23 0.03 8.38
CA ALA A 51 -14.15 -0.93 7.29
C ALA A 51 -14.93 -0.41 6.05
N GLY A 52 -14.41 -0.66 4.85
CA GLY A 52 -15.06 -0.24 3.59
C GLY A 52 -14.94 1.24 3.23
N ARG A 53 -14.19 2.06 3.99
CA ARG A 53 -14.02 3.52 3.72
C ARG A 53 -12.88 3.88 2.74
N GLY A 54 -12.41 2.93 1.94
CA GLY A 54 -11.42 3.23 0.89
C GLY A 54 -9.98 3.46 1.35
N LYS A 55 -9.62 3.21 2.62
CA LYS A 55 -8.24 3.38 3.14
C LYS A 55 -7.19 2.67 2.29
N THR A 56 -7.39 1.38 2.05
CA THR A 56 -6.47 0.56 1.26
C THR A 56 -6.44 1.00 -0.21
N THR A 57 -7.61 1.36 -0.76
CA THR A 57 -7.71 1.87 -2.13
C THR A 57 -6.93 3.17 -2.30
N ALA A 58 -7.05 4.11 -1.35
CA ALA A 58 -6.34 5.38 -1.40
C ALA A 58 -4.81 5.21 -1.33
N VAL A 59 -4.31 4.40 -0.39
CA VAL A 59 -2.87 4.12 -0.27
C VAL A 59 -2.35 3.39 -1.51
N ARG A 60 -3.10 2.42 -2.03
CA ARG A 60 -2.70 1.66 -3.23
C ARG A 60 -2.64 2.56 -4.46
N ASN A 61 -3.66 3.38 -4.69
CA ASN A 61 -3.69 4.28 -5.83
C ASN A 61 -2.57 5.33 -5.74
N TRP A 62 -2.37 5.92 -4.56
CA TRP A 62 -1.25 6.83 -4.32
C TRP A 62 0.11 6.18 -4.61
N ALA A 63 0.34 4.98 -4.07
CA ALA A 63 1.59 4.24 -4.27
C ALA A 63 1.83 3.90 -5.74
N SER A 64 0.78 3.60 -6.52
CA SER A 64 0.90 3.35 -7.97
C SER A 64 1.30 4.59 -8.78
N GLY A 65 1.11 5.79 -8.22
CA GLY A 65 1.54 7.05 -8.83
C GLY A 65 3.00 7.43 -8.54
N LEU A 66 3.69 6.68 -7.68
CA LEU A 66 5.10 6.95 -7.37
C LEU A 66 6.02 6.53 -8.52
N ASN A 67 7.07 7.31 -8.75
CA ASN A 67 8.10 6.95 -9.72
C ASN A 67 8.86 5.71 -9.24
N THR A 68 8.71 4.60 -9.97
CA THR A 68 9.29 3.29 -9.62
C THR A 68 10.82 3.26 -9.69
N SER A 69 11.45 4.21 -10.39
CA SER A 69 12.92 4.35 -10.40
C SER A 69 13.45 5.08 -9.17
N LEU A 70 12.61 5.86 -8.48
CA LEU A 70 13.00 6.63 -7.28
C LEU A 70 12.52 5.97 -5.99
N TYR A 71 11.41 5.22 -6.05
CA TYR A 71 10.75 4.66 -4.88
C TYR A 71 10.47 3.18 -5.06
N LYS A 72 10.81 2.41 -4.03
CA LYS A 72 10.44 1.02 -3.88
C LYS A 72 9.31 0.89 -2.88
N VAL A 73 8.15 0.43 -3.33
CA VAL A 73 6.97 0.24 -2.47
C VAL A 73 6.98 -1.19 -1.94
N VAL A 74 7.06 -1.34 -0.61
CA VAL A 74 6.96 -2.64 0.07
C VAL A 74 5.61 -2.74 0.77
N TYR A 75 4.87 -3.82 0.51
CA TYR A 75 3.56 -4.07 1.12
C TYR A 75 3.59 -5.33 1.98
N SER A 76 3.24 -5.20 3.27
CA SER A 76 3.10 -6.32 4.19
C SER A 76 1.67 -6.40 4.73
N SER A 77 0.95 -7.47 4.36
CA SER A 77 -0.43 -7.70 4.81
C SER A 77 -0.54 -8.53 6.09
N LEU A 78 0.58 -9.03 6.60
CA LEU A 78 0.58 -10.01 7.68
C LEU A 78 0.56 -9.28 9.03
N SER A 79 -0.55 -9.38 9.76
CA SER A 79 -0.74 -8.69 11.05
C SER A 79 -0.09 -9.40 12.23
N THR A 80 0.36 -10.65 12.05
CA THR A 80 0.87 -11.52 13.12
C THR A 80 2.38 -11.76 13.05
N LEU A 81 3.13 -10.85 12.43
CA LEU A 81 4.58 -10.97 12.33
C LEU A 81 5.26 -10.79 13.69
N THR A 82 6.20 -11.69 14.02
CA THR A 82 7.16 -11.37 15.07
C THR A 82 8.11 -10.28 14.59
N VAL A 83 8.83 -9.65 15.52
CA VAL A 83 9.85 -8.66 15.16
C VAL A 83 10.88 -9.26 14.19
N ASN A 84 11.31 -10.51 14.39
CA ASN A 84 12.28 -11.14 13.49
C ASN A 84 11.68 -11.38 12.09
N ASP A 85 10.43 -11.82 12.01
CA ASP A 85 9.77 -12.05 10.72
C ASP A 85 9.60 -10.76 9.93
N PHE A 86 9.31 -9.64 10.62
CA PHE A 86 9.28 -8.32 10.00
C PHE A 86 10.64 -7.95 9.38
N TYR A 87 11.75 -8.07 10.12
CA TYR A 87 13.08 -7.75 9.59
C TYR A 87 13.49 -8.69 8.46
N ARG A 88 13.15 -9.97 8.54
CA ARG A 88 13.43 -10.93 7.46
C ARG A 88 12.64 -10.61 6.20
N ASN A 89 11.35 -10.29 6.34
CA ASN A 89 10.51 -9.88 5.23
C ASN A 89 11.03 -8.59 4.59
N LEU A 90 11.34 -7.57 5.40
CA LEU A 90 11.88 -6.31 4.90
C LEU A 90 13.20 -6.48 4.15
N ALA A 91 14.12 -7.28 4.68
CA ALA A 91 15.38 -7.59 4.00
C ALA A 91 15.14 -8.27 2.64
N ALA A 92 14.24 -9.26 2.60
CA ALA A 92 13.86 -9.93 1.35
C ALA A 92 13.25 -8.97 0.33
N GLU A 93 12.32 -8.12 0.78
CA GLU A 93 11.64 -7.14 -0.06
C GLU A 93 12.62 -6.11 -0.61
N LEU A 94 13.63 -5.69 0.15
CA LEU A 94 14.69 -4.81 -0.35
C LEU A 94 15.61 -5.49 -1.37
N GLY A 95 15.69 -6.82 -1.39
CA GLY A 95 16.48 -7.61 -2.36
C GLY A 95 17.65 -8.36 -1.73
N ALA A 96 17.80 -8.28 -0.40
CA ALA A 96 18.85 -8.96 0.32
C ALA A 96 18.42 -10.38 0.73
N GLN A 97 19.40 -11.24 1.00
CA GLN A 97 19.16 -12.58 1.55
C GLN A 97 18.93 -12.50 3.07
N PRO A 98 17.75 -12.86 3.58
CA PRO A 98 17.46 -12.74 5.02
C PRO A 98 18.31 -13.67 5.86
N ALA A 99 18.85 -13.13 6.96
CA ALA A 99 19.57 -13.88 7.96
C ALA A 99 18.64 -14.53 8.99
N PHE A 100 19.17 -15.47 9.78
CA PHE A 100 18.42 -16.09 10.87
C PHE A 100 18.17 -15.12 12.03
N ARG A 101 19.19 -14.32 12.39
CA ARG A 101 19.14 -13.41 13.54
C ARG A 101 18.65 -12.03 13.13
N LYS A 102 17.81 -11.43 13.97
CA LYS A 102 17.31 -10.05 13.82
C LYS A 102 18.44 -9.04 13.63
N THR A 103 19.51 -9.15 14.43
CA THR A 103 20.65 -8.21 14.39
C THR A 103 21.34 -8.18 13.04
N ASP A 104 21.43 -9.34 12.40
CA ASP A 104 22.12 -9.48 11.12
C ASP A 104 21.23 -8.91 10.00
N ASN A 105 19.92 -9.18 10.03
CA ASN A 105 18.96 -8.54 9.13
C ASN A 105 18.94 -7.01 9.28
N PHE A 106 19.02 -6.49 10.51
CA PHE A 106 19.07 -5.05 10.75
C PHE A 106 20.28 -4.41 10.07
N LYS A 107 21.46 -5.03 10.18
CA LYS A 107 22.68 -4.54 9.50
C LYS A 107 22.54 -4.59 7.98
N ILE A 108 22.07 -5.72 7.45
CA ILE A 108 21.79 -5.88 6.01
C ILE A 108 20.89 -4.76 5.48
N ILE A 109 19.86 -4.37 6.23
CA ILE A 109 18.92 -3.31 5.82
C ILE A 109 19.56 -1.92 5.91
N GLN A 110 20.52 -1.70 6.81
CA GLN A 110 21.23 -0.41 6.91
C GLN A 110 22.31 -0.22 5.84
N ASP A 111 22.86 -1.33 5.34
CA ASP A 111 23.95 -1.32 4.35
C ASP A 111 23.43 -1.25 2.89
N GLU A 112 22.12 -1.43 2.67
CA GLU A 112 21.38 -1.09 1.43
C GLU A 112 21.04 0.40 1.37
#